data_AF-A0A645J6J1-F1
#
_entry.id   AF-A0A645J6J1-F1
#
_cell.length_a   1.000
_cell.length_b   1.000
_cell.length_c   1.000
_cell.angle_alpha   90.00
_cell.angle_beta   90.00
_cell.angle_gamma   90.00
#
_symmetry.space_group_name_H-M   'P 1'
#
loop_
_entity.id
_entity.type
_entity.pdbx_description
1 polymer ?
#
loop_
_entity_poly.entity_id
_entity_poly.type
_entity_poly.pdbx_seq_one_letter_code
_entity_poly.pdbx_strand_id
1 'polypeptide(L)'
;MAWIGHFSPKPQRVFVVHGEDEVCTAFAEELVSLGHTAVAPYSGTCYDLATNTMLIEKGPIPIKKDYATRRAETMFTRLRAAGKRLLEVIEHNRGGTNKDLARFASQIQSLSDKWDR
;
A
#
# COMPACT_ATOMS: atom_id res chain seq x y z
N MET A 1 -9.20 13.65 -23.69
CA MET A 1 -7.98 14.49 -23.54
C MET A 1 -8.21 16.00 -23.69
N ALA A 2 -9.35 16.56 -23.27
CA ALA A 2 -9.57 18.01 -23.36
C ALA A 2 -8.71 18.82 -22.38
N TRP A 3 -8.29 18.22 -21.26
CA TRP A 3 -7.54 18.88 -20.18
C TRP A 3 -6.24 19.54 -20.66
N ILE A 4 -5.37 18.80 -21.36
CA ILE A 4 -4.05 19.30 -21.77
C ILE A 4 -4.15 20.43 -22.82
N GLY A 5 -5.24 20.46 -23.58
CA GLY A 5 -5.51 21.48 -24.60
C GLY A 5 -5.86 22.86 -24.05
N HIS A 6 -6.21 22.97 -22.76
CA HIS A 6 -6.60 24.25 -22.15
C HIS A 6 -5.42 25.07 -21.60
N PHE A 7 -4.21 24.51 -21.56
CA PHE A 7 -3.05 25.24 -21.04
C PHE A 7 -2.52 26.26 -22.05
N SER A 8 -2.36 27.51 -21.60
CA SER A 8 -1.73 28.60 -22.35
C SER A 8 -0.78 29.39 -21.44
N PRO A 9 0.52 29.46 -21.75
CA PRO A 9 1.19 28.82 -22.88
C PRO A 9 1.19 27.28 -22.74
N LYS A 10 1.36 26.57 -23.86
CA LYS A 10 1.45 25.11 -23.84
C LYS A 10 2.67 24.69 -22.99
N PRO A 11 2.54 23.62 -22.17
CA PRO A 11 3.65 23.12 -21.38
C PRO A 11 4.76 22.58 -22.29
N GLN A 12 6.02 22.85 -21.92
CA GLN A 12 7.19 22.35 -22.65
C GLN A 12 7.42 20.85 -22.47
N ARG A 13 6.98 20.30 -21.32
CA ARG A 13 7.03 18.88 -20.98
C ARG A 13 5.95 18.53 -19.97
N VAL A 14 5.42 17.32 -20.04
CA VAL A 14 4.45 16.74 -19.10
C VAL A 14 5.06 15.52 -18.43
N PHE A 15 4.97 15.46 -17.11
CA PHE A 15 5.38 14.30 -16.32
C PHE A 15 4.14 13.57 -15.83
N VAL A 16 3.97 12.33 -16.26
CA VAL A 16 2.86 11.48 -15.85
C VAL A 16 3.32 10.65 -14.67
N VAL A 17 2.71 10.89 -13.51
CA VAL A 17 3.04 10.25 -12.24
C VAL A 17 1.75 9.80 -11.55
N HIS A 18 1.89 9.14 -10.39
CA HIS A 18 0.76 8.70 -9.56
C HIS A 18 -0.27 7.83 -10.31
N GLY A 19 0.19 6.71 -10.84
CA GLY A 19 -0.65 5.67 -11.42
C GLY A 19 0.06 4.31 -11.39
N GLU A 20 -0.64 3.29 -11.85
CA GLU A 20 -0.01 2.02 -12.17
C GLU A 20 0.93 2.19 -13.37
N ASP A 21 2.03 1.43 -13.40
CA ASP A 21 3.12 1.60 -14.36
C ASP A 21 2.62 1.61 -15.82
N GLU A 22 1.79 0.63 -16.16
CA GLU A 22 1.18 0.49 -17.49
C GLU A 22 0.24 1.66 -17.82
N VAL A 23 -0.51 2.16 -16.83
CA VAL A 23 -1.44 3.28 -17.01
C VAL A 23 -0.68 4.59 -17.24
N CYS A 24 0.37 4.85 -16.45
CA CYS A 24 1.21 6.03 -16.62
C CYS A 24 1.92 6.01 -17.98
N THR A 25 2.44 4.85 -18.38
CA THR A 25 3.13 4.67 -19.66
C THR A 25 2.17 4.92 -20.83
N ALA A 26 1.02 4.25 -20.85
CA ALA A 26 0.03 4.42 -21.91
C ALA A 26 -0.49 5.87 -22.01
N PHE A 27 -0.71 6.53 -20.87
CA PHE A 27 -1.16 7.93 -20.87
C PHE A 27 -0.08 8.89 -21.39
N ALA A 28 1.19 8.66 -21.05
CA ALA A 28 2.30 9.44 -21.61
C ALA A 28 2.40 9.26 -23.13
N GLU A 29 2.26 8.03 -23.63
CA GLU A 29 2.24 7.73 -25.08
C GLU A 29 1.07 8.42 -25.79
N GLU A 30 -0.12 8.44 -25.18
CA GLU A 30 -1.28 9.14 -25.74
C GLU A 30 -1.02 10.65 -25.83
N LEU A 31 -0.41 11.27 -24.82
CA LEU A 31 -0.04 12.68 -24.85
C LEU A 31 1.02 12.97 -25.93
N VAL A 32 1.98 12.07 -26.14
CA VAL A 32 2.97 12.16 -27.23
C VAL A 32 2.27 12.10 -28.60
N SER A 33 1.28 11.21 -28.76
CA SER A 33 0.49 11.11 -29.99
C SER A 33 -0.29 12.40 -30.31
N LEU A 34 -0.65 13.17 -29.28
CA LEU A 34 -1.31 14.47 -29.39
C LEU A 34 -0.33 15.64 -29.62
N GLY A 35 0.97 15.36 -29.77
CA GLY A 35 2.01 16.34 -30.04
C GLY A 35 2.60 17.03 -28.81
N HIS A 36 2.40 16.47 -27.61
CA HIS A 36 3.03 16.96 -26.38
C HIS A 36 4.29 16.18 -26.04
N THR A 37 5.31 16.84 -25.50
CA THR A 37 6.45 16.14 -24.89
C THR A 37 6.01 15.57 -23.55
N ALA A 38 5.73 14.28 -23.45
CA ALA A 38 5.29 13.64 -22.21
C ALA A 38 6.16 12.42 -21.86
N VAL A 39 6.38 12.20 -20.57
CA VAL A 39 7.15 11.05 -20.05
C VAL A 39 6.50 10.53 -18.76
N ALA A 40 6.62 9.23 -18.50
CA ALA A 40 6.28 8.60 -17.23
C ALA A 40 7.57 8.20 -16.49
N PRO A 41 8.18 9.10 -15.71
CA PRO A 41 9.50 8.84 -15.15
C PRO A 41 9.39 7.91 -13.93
N TYR A 42 10.28 6.92 -13.85
CA TYR A 42 10.44 6.11 -12.65
C TYR A 42 11.05 6.91 -11.50
N SER A 43 10.81 6.43 -10.28
CA SER A 43 11.36 7.03 -9.07
C SER A 43 12.90 7.09 -9.13
N GLY A 44 13.44 8.29 -8.90
CA GLY A 44 14.87 8.57 -8.95
C GLY A 44 15.38 9.11 -10.29
N THR A 45 14.52 9.20 -11.32
CA THR A 45 14.81 9.98 -12.52
C THR A 45 14.81 11.48 -12.18
N CYS A 46 15.81 12.22 -12.66
CA CYS A 46 15.99 13.64 -12.37
C CYS A 46 16.02 14.47 -13.66
N TYR A 47 15.35 15.63 -13.61
CA TYR A 47 15.31 16.60 -14.71
C TYR A 47 15.75 17.98 -14.23
N ASP A 48 16.46 18.69 -15.09
CA ASP A 48 16.64 20.12 -14.98
C ASP A 48 15.47 20.83 -15.69
N LEU A 49 14.63 21.49 -14.92
CA LEU A 49 13.46 22.20 -15.43
C LEU A 49 13.80 23.54 -16.09
N ALA A 50 14.95 24.14 -15.78
CA ALA A 50 15.38 25.39 -16.39
C ALA A 50 15.83 25.19 -17.84
N THR A 51 16.54 24.08 -18.09
CA THR A 51 17.00 23.71 -19.43
C THR A 51 16.09 22.69 -20.13
N ASN A 52 15.08 22.16 -19.43
CA ASN A 52 14.18 21.11 -19.89
C ASN A 52 14.92 19.83 -20.35
N THR A 53 16.02 19.50 -19.68
CA THR A 53 16.88 18.34 -19.98
C THR A 53 16.81 17.27 -18.90
N MET A 54 17.00 16.01 -19.30
CA MET A 54 17.09 14.89 -18.37
C MET A 54 18.53 14.79 -17.86
N LEU A 55 18.69 14.75 -16.53
CA LEU A 55 20.00 14.64 -15.88
C LEU A 55 20.34 13.19 -15.54
N ILE A 56 19.35 12.46 -15.00
CA ILE A 56 19.51 11.08 -14.54
C ILE A 56 18.29 10.29 -14.98
N GLU A 57 18.50 9.17 -15.66
CA GLU A 57 17.46 8.21 -16.00
C GLU A 57 17.52 7.01 -15.04
N LYS A 58 16.39 6.66 -14.44
CA LYS A 58 16.21 5.43 -13.67
C LYS A 58 15.14 4.57 -14.33
N GLY A 59 15.39 3.26 -14.37
CA GLY A 59 14.44 2.26 -14.86
C GLY A 59 13.53 1.71 -13.75
N PRO A 60 12.58 0.82 -14.11
CA PRO A 60 11.67 0.20 -13.15
C PRO A 60 12.44 -0.60 -12.11
N ILE A 61 12.07 -0.42 -10.84
CA ILE A 61 12.47 -1.33 -9.75
C ILE A 61 11.28 -2.27 -9.52
N PRO A 62 11.30 -3.51 -10.04
CA PRO A 62 10.17 -4.41 -9.93
C PRO A 62 9.91 -4.76 -8.47
N ILE A 63 8.79 -4.27 -7.93
CA ILE A 63 8.28 -4.72 -6.64
C ILE A 63 7.56 -6.04 -6.92
N LYS A 64 8.09 -7.15 -6.38
CA LYS A 64 7.36 -8.43 -6.37
C LYS A 64 6.03 -8.20 -5.66
N LYS A 65 4.93 -8.20 -6.42
CA LYS A 65 3.56 -7.98 -5.93
C LYS A 65 3.05 -9.21 -5.16
N ASP A 66 3.66 -9.51 -4.02
CA ASP A 66 3.24 -10.62 -3.16
C ASP A 66 2.16 -10.18 -2.16
N TYR A 67 1.16 -9.43 -2.66
CA TYR A 67 0.15 -8.77 -1.83
C TYR A 67 -0.73 -9.77 -1.07
N ALA A 68 -1.02 -10.93 -1.65
CA ALA A 68 -1.81 -11.97 -1.01
C ALA A 68 -1.08 -12.59 0.18
N THR A 69 0.21 -12.94 0.00
CA THR A 69 1.07 -13.50 1.04
C THR A 69 1.27 -12.51 2.18
N ARG A 70 1.58 -11.24 1.86
CA ARG A 70 1.67 -10.15 2.87
C ARG A 70 0.34 -9.91 3.59
N ARG A 71 -0.80 -10.01 2.90
CA ARG A 71 -2.12 -9.85 3.53
C ARG A 71 -2.48 -11.03 4.43
N ALA A 72 -2.13 -12.25 4.07
CA ALA A 72 -2.29 -13.41 4.94
C ALA A 72 -1.38 -13.32 6.18
N GLU A 73 -0.11 -12.93 5.98
CA GLU A 73 0.84 -12.69 7.06
C GLU A 73 0.35 -11.61 8.03
N THR A 74 -0.26 -10.53 7.53
CA THR A 74 -0.82 -9.47 8.39
C THR A 74 -2.04 -9.93 9.19
N MET A 75 -2.92 -10.77 8.63
CA MET A 75 -4.07 -11.30 9.36
C MET A 75 -3.66 -12.32 10.43
N PHE A 76 -2.72 -13.22 10.12
CA PHE A 76 -2.16 -14.14 11.10
C PHE A 76 -1.42 -13.39 12.22
N THR A 77 -0.64 -12.37 11.87
CA THR A 77 0.05 -11.51 12.85
C THR A 77 -0.95 -10.80 13.76
N ARG A 78 -2.07 -10.30 13.21
CA ARG A 78 -3.15 -9.68 13.99
C ARG A 78 -3.80 -10.67 14.96
N LEU A 79 -4.08 -11.89 14.52
CA LEU A 79 -4.62 -12.95 15.38
C LEU A 79 -3.65 -13.25 16.54
N ARG A 80 -2.36 -13.42 16.24
CA ARG A 80 -1.32 -13.67 17.25
C ARG A 80 -1.21 -12.51 18.25
N ALA A 81 -1.29 -11.27 17.79
CA ALA A 81 -1.29 -10.10 18.67
C ALA A 81 -2.49 -10.07 19.61
N ALA A 82 -3.68 -10.42 19.11
CA ALA A 82 -4.88 -10.56 19.95
C ALA A 82 -4.71 -11.65 21.01
N GLY A 83 -4.10 -12.79 20.67
CA GLY A 83 -3.78 -13.85 21.62
C GLY A 83 -2.80 -13.42 22.72
N LYS A 84 -1.73 -12.69 22.37
CA LYS A 84 -0.80 -12.13 23.37
C LYS A 84 -1.50 -11.20 24.35
N ARG A 85 -2.35 -10.30 23.84
CA ARG A 85 -3.15 -9.42 24.69
C ARG A 85 -4.10 -10.20 25.60
N LEU A 86 -4.71 -11.28 25.12
CA LEU A 86 -5.57 -12.13 25.95
C LEU A 86 -4.78 -12.71 27.14
N LEU A 87 -3.55 -13.19 26.92
CA LEU A 87 -2.68 -13.67 28.00
C LEU A 87 -2.38 -12.58 29.03
N GLU A 88 -2.08 -11.36 28.58
CA GLU A 88 -1.90 -10.22 29.49
C GLU A 88 -3.16 -9.97 30.32
N VAL A 89 -4.34 -9.99 29.72
CA VAL A 89 -5.62 -9.79 30.43
C VAL A 89 -5.86 -10.89 31.47
N ILE A 90 -5.52 -12.14 31.16
CA ILE A 90 -5.63 -13.26 32.12
C ILE A 90 -4.76 -12.97 33.35
N GLU A 91 -3.52 -12.53 33.15
CA GLU A 91 -2.62 -12.19 34.25
C GLU A 91 -3.14 -11.05 35.13
N HIS A 92 -3.73 -10.01 34.53
CA HIS A 92 -4.33 -8.90 35.28
C HIS A 92 -5.54 -9.32 36.12
N ASN A 93 -6.22 -10.42 35.77
CA ASN A 93 -7.40 -10.92 36.48
C ASN A 93 -7.07 -11.86 37.64
N ARG A 94 -5.79 -12.12 37.95
CA ARG A 94 -5.34 -13.06 39.00
C ARG A 94 -5.96 -12.84 40.39
N GLY A 95 -6.41 -11.63 40.72
CA GLY A 95 -7.09 -11.29 41.98
C GLY A 95 -8.62 -11.23 41.89
N GLY A 96 -9.23 -11.67 40.78
CA GLY A 96 -10.67 -11.65 40.56
C GLY A 96 -11.43 -12.67 41.41
N THR A 97 -12.76 -12.56 41.43
CA THR A 97 -13.60 -13.54 42.16
C THR A 97 -13.57 -14.90 41.46
N ASN A 98 -13.64 -15.99 42.22
CA ASN A 98 -13.66 -17.35 41.66
C ASN A 98 -14.78 -17.56 40.63
N LYS A 99 -15.93 -16.90 40.84
CA LYS A 99 -17.08 -16.95 39.91
C LYS A 99 -16.73 -16.30 38.57
N ASP A 100 -16.09 -15.13 38.60
CA ASP A 100 -15.73 -14.41 37.39
C ASP A 100 -14.58 -15.10 36.64
N LEU A 101 -13.61 -15.66 37.37
CA LEU A 101 -12.54 -16.47 36.79
C LEU A 101 -13.07 -17.72 36.09
N ALA A 102 -14.00 -18.45 36.72
CA ALA A 102 -14.61 -19.64 36.11
C ALA A 102 -15.42 -19.28 34.85
N ARG A 103 -16.17 -18.17 34.89
CA ARG A 103 -16.91 -17.68 33.72
C ARG A 103 -15.96 -17.27 32.59
N PHE A 104 -14.87 -16.58 32.90
CA PHE A 104 -13.90 -16.14 31.91
C PHE A 104 -13.18 -17.33 31.27
N ALA A 105 -12.76 -18.32 32.06
CA ALA A 105 -12.16 -19.55 31.55
C ALA A 105 -13.12 -20.32 30.61
N SER A 106 -14.40 -20.43 30.96
CA SER A 106 -15.41 -21.08 30.11
C SER A 106 -15.58 -20.38 28.76
N GLN A 107 -15.51 -19.04 28.73
CA GLN A 107 -15.58 -18.27 27.49
C GLN A 107 -14.36 -18.49 26.60
N ILE A 108 -13.16 -18.59 27.18
CA ILE A 108 -11.93 -18.91 26.44
C ILE A 108 -12.02 -20.31 25.85
N GLN A 109 -12.47 -21.31 26.64
CA GLN A 109 -12.62 -22.67 26.15
C GLN A 109 -13.62 -22.75 24.99
N SER A 110 -14.79 -22.11 25.14
CA SER A 110 -15.81 -22.06 24.09
C SER A 110 -15.30 -21.38 22.81
N LEU A 111 -14.43 -20.36 22.94
CA LEU A 111 -13.78 -19.72 21.81
C LEU A 111 -12.81 -20.68 21.14
N SER A 112 -11.97 -21.39 21.90
CA SER A 112 -11.05 -22.40 21.38
C SER A 112 -11.78 -23.50 20.63
N ASP A 113 -12.79 -24.13 21.26
CA ASP A 113 -13.57 -25.22 20.67
C ASP A 113 -14.25 -24.81 19.36
N LYS A 114 -14.64 -23.53 19.23
CA LYS A 114 -15.25 -22.99 18.00
C LYS A 114 -14.27 -22.87 16.83
N TRP A 115 -12.99 -22.63 17.11
CA TRP A 115 -11.98 -22.35 16.08
C TRP A 115 -10.96 -23.48 15.90
N ASP A 116 -10.98 -24.48 16.77
CA ASP A 116 -10.28 -25.74 16.59
C ASP A 116 -10.88 -26.46 15.37
N ARG A 117 -10.07 -26.56 14.31
CA ARG A 117 -10.46 -27.11 13.00
C ARG A 117 -9.68 -28.38 12.72
#